data_AF-A0A7S0RJD9-F1
#
_entry.id   AF-A0A7S0RJD9-F1
#
_cell.length_a   1.000
_cell.length_b   1.000
_cell.length_c   1.000
_cell.angle_alpha   90.00
_cell.angle_beta   90.00
_cell.angle_gamma   90.00
#
_symmetry.space_group_name_H-M   'P 1'
#
loop_
_entity.id
_entity.type
_entity.pdbx_description
1 polymer ?
#
loop_
_entity_poly.entity_id
_entity_poly.type
_entity_poly.pdbx_seq_one_letter_code
_entity_poly.pdbx_strand_id
1 'polypeptide(L)'
;VSDCHVVLGTTARRRSSLPTFSARSASNEALQNAKDNLRVAILFGNERTGLTNEELRWCTGAVAIPTAMVPVGPKVDSGAGAVELAPSALNLSHAVTVLCYEMFYAANEDMEFDKEGALESAGRKKKATLPLAGVQKLKEAILGARRELDVLVPTVGVTDVEMADAAKDERAVERLLTANPIPTGDADVLFQITQRVLALARATGAAAPLEPLDSATRGAGRAPGGGGRLLDAVVCAYAARMLQMRAAQQDECDDLPTVPETRNFFREELGLSLTSAEIRRILEHHAAAAGAEGNAN
;
A
#
# COMPACT_ATOMS: atom_id res chain seq x y z
N VAL A 1 -1.34 -13.52 12.42
CA VAL A 1 -2.64 -12.85 12.19
C VAL A 1 -3.08 -12.88 10.72
N SER A 2 -2.59 -13.83 9.92
CA SER A 2 -2.81 -13.91 8.47
C SER A 2 -4.27 -14.22 8.09
N ASP A 3 -4.96 -14.97 8.94
CA ASP A 3 -6.34 -15.41 8.81
C ASP A 3 -7.35 -14.41 9.41
N CYS A 4 -6.86 -13.32 10.01
CA CYS A 4 -7.69 -12.28 10.61
C CYS A 4 -8.11 -11.25 9.56
N HIS A 5 -9.29 -10.64 9.75
CA HIS A 5 -9.83 -9.59 8.88
C HIS A 5 -9.62 -8.21 9.50
N VAL A 6 -9.63 -8.14 10.83
CA VAL A 6 -9.36 -6.93 11.61
C VAL A 6 -8.21 -7.21 12.55
N VAL A 7 -7.24 -6.28 12.61
CA VAL A 7 -6.07 -6.38 13.49
C VAL A 7 -5.92 -5.08 14.24
N LEU A 8 -6.14 -5.10 15.55
CA LEU A 8 -6.10 -3.94 16.42
C LEU A 8 -4.79 -3.94 17.22
N GLY A 9 -3.90 -2.98 16.99
CA GLY A 9 -2.61 -2.88 17.68
C GLY A 9 -2.67 -1.93 18.87
N THR A 10 -2.27 -2.37 20.06
CA THR A 10 -2.20 -1.48 21.24
C THR A 10 -1.01 -0.54 21.17
N THR A 11 -1.21 0.74 21.48
CA THR A 11 -0.14 1.73 21.57
C THR A 11 -0.48 2.79 22.61
N ALA A 12 0.53 3.20 23.41
CA ALA A 12 0.39 4.36 24.27
C ALA A 12 0.36 5.65 23.45
N ARG A 13 1.09 5.71 22.33
CA ARG A 13 1.28 6.95 21.54
C ARG A 13 0.36 7.00 20.33
N ARG A 14 -0.38 8.10 20.19
CA ARG A 14 -1.23 8.42 19.02
C ARG A 14 -0.42 9.05 17.88
N ARG A 15 0.62 8.36 17.39
CA ARG A 15 1.46 8.85 16.27
C ARG A 15 1.30 8.03 14.98
N SER A 16 0.37 7.08 14.95
CA SER A 16 0.12 6.24 13.77
C SER A 16 -0.88 6.90 12.83
N SER A 17 -0.78 6.61 11.53
CA SER A 17 -1.79 7.01 10.53
C SER A 17 -3.05 6.13 10.57
N LEU A 18 -3.17 5.27 11.59
CA LEU A 18 -4.27 4.33 11.76
C LEU A 18 -5.44 5.01 12.47
N PRO A 19 -6.69 4.61 12.17
CA PRO A 19 -7.83 4.93 13.01
C PRO A 19 -7.52 4.55 14.46
N THR A 20 -7.69 5.49 15.38
CA THR A 20 -7.38 5.29 16.80
C THR A 20 -8.67 5.09 17.60
N PHE A 21 -8.71 4.01 18.36
CA PHE A 21 -9.83 3.58 19.17
C PHE A 21 -9.50 3.70 20.67
N SER A 22 -10.51 3.94 21.49
CA SER A 22 -10.42 3.67 22.93
C SER A 22 -10.57 2.16 23.17
N ALA A 23 -10.24 1.68 24.37
CA ALA A 23 -10.45 0.27 24.72
C ALA A 23 -11.93 -0.16 24.53
N ARG A 24 -12.86 0.73 24.88
CA ARG A 24 -14.30 0.52 24.68
C ARG A 24 -14.69 0.43 23.22
N SER A 25 -14.32 1.43 22.40
CA SER A 25 -14.72 1.42 20.99
C SER A 25 -14.05 0.29 20.21
N ALA A 26 -12.80 -0.06 20.56
CA ALA A 26 -12.12 -1.24 20.02
C ALA A 26 -12.84 -2.55 20.35
N SER A 27 -13.41 -2.65 21.56
CA SER A 27 -14.17 -3.83 21.99
C SER A 27 -15.47 -3.97 21.22
N ASN A 28 -16.20 -2.87 21.01
CA ASN A 28 -17.42 -2.87 20.19
C ASN A 28 -17.12 -3.23 18.73
N GLU A 29 -16.05 -2.65 18.16
CA GLU A 29 -15.58 -2.96 16.81
C GLU A 29 -15.25 -4.46 16.68
N ALA A 30 -14.50 -5.01 17.64
CA ALA A 30 -14.13 -6.42 17.65
C ALA A 30 -15.36 -7.33 17.73
N LEU A 31 -16.33 -7.01 18.60
CA LEU A 31 -17.55 -7.79 18.77
C LEU A 31 -18.46 -7.74 17.54
N GLN A 32 -18.61 -6.56 16.93
CA GLN A 32 -19.40 -6.39 15.71
C GLN A 32 -18.81 -7.19 14.54
N ASN A 33 -17.49 -7.15 14.35
CA ASN A 33 -16.81 -7.95 13.33
C ASN A 33 -16.91 -9.46 13.63
N ALA A 34 -16.82 -9.87 14.90
CA ALA A 34 -16.99 -11.26 15.30
C ALA A 34 -18.43 -11.77 15.03
N LYS A 35 -19.46 -10.95 15.26
CA LYS A 35 -20.86 -11.23 14.89
C LYS A 35 -21.02 -11.47 13.38
N ASP A 36 -20.20 -10.80 12.58
CA ASP A 36 -20.13 -10.99 11.12
C ASP A 36 -19.29 -12.20 10.70
N ASN A 37 -18.94 -13.10 11.63
CA ASN A 37 -18.04 -14.25 11.41
C ASN A 37 -16.64 -13.87 10.91
N LEU A 38 -16.21 -12.63 11.16
CA LEU A 38 -14.86 -12.18 10.84
C LEU A 38 -13.92 -12.44 12.02
N ARG A 39 -12.76 -13.01 11.72
CA ARG A 39 -11.67 -13.19 12.70
C ARG A 39 -11.03 -11.84 13.05
N VAL A 40 -10.94 -11.54 14.35
CA VAL A 40 -10.33 -10.32 14.89
C VAL A 40 -9.09 -10.69 15.70
N ALA A 41 -7.98 -9.98 15.51
CA ALA A 41 -6.80 -10.08 16.36
C ALA A 41 -6.56 -8.77 17.11
N ILE A 42 -6.21 -8.86 18.39
CA ILE A 42 -5.71 -7.74 19.18
C ILE A 42 -4.24 -8.02 19.48
N LEU A 43 -3.36 -7.13 19.02
CA LEU A 43 -1.92 -7.24 19.17
C LEU A 43 -1.44 -6.39 20.34
N PHE A 44 -0.70 -7.04 21.23
CA PHE A 44 0.01 -6.38 22.32
C PHE A 44 1.50 -6.38 22.04
N GLY A 45 2.13 -5.22 22.24
CA GLY A 45 3.56 -5.06 22.02
C GLY A 45 4.41 -5.58 23.16
N ASN A 46 5.73 -5.56 22.97
CA ASN A 46 6.69 -5.81 24.05
C ASN A 46 6.49 -4.78 25.18
N GLU A 47 6.58 -5.20 26.44
CA GLU A 47 6.32 -4.34 27.59
C GLU A 47 7.17 -3.06 27.62
N ARG A 48 8.43 -3.14 27.15
CA ARG A 48 9.35 -2.00 27.19
C ARG A 48 9.28 -1.14 25.94
N THR A 49 9.15 -1.76 24.76
CA THR A 49 9.28 -1.08 23.47
C THR A 49 7.96 -0.89 22.74
N GLY A 50 6.89 -1.53 23.19
CA GLY A 50 5.62 -1.58 22.47
C GLY A 50 5.71 -2.38 21.17
N LEU A 51 4.75 -2.13 20.28
CA LEU A 51 4.77 -2.61 18.89
C LEU A 51 5.70 -1.71 18.08
N THR A 52 6.52 -2.32 17.24
CA THR A 52 7.32 -1.61 16.25
C THR A 52 6.44 -0.98 15.16
N ASN A 53 6.99 -0.01 14.43
CA ASN A 53 6.28 0.58 13.30
C ASN A 53 5.96 -0.49 12.21
N GLU A 54 6.83 -1.47 12.03
CA GLU A 54 6.60 -2.58 11.10
C GLU A 54 5.45 -3.47 11.55
N GLU A 55 5.34 -3.77 12.85
CA GLU A 55 4.21 -4.51 13.40
C GLU A 55 2.90 -3.73 13.32
N LEU A 56 2.95 -2.42 13.60
CA LEU A 56 1.79 -1.53 13.47
C LEU A 56 1.29 -1.41 12.04
N ARG A 57 2.14 -1.57 11.01
CA ARG A 57 1.69 -1.58 9.61
C ARG A 57 0.75 -2.74 9.28
N TRP A 58 0.80 -3.82 10.06
CA TRP A 58 -0.14 -4.95 9.90
C TRP A 58 -1.47 -4.73 10.60
N CYS A 59 -1.59 -3.67 11.41
CA CYS A 59 -2.80 -3.35 12.13
C CYS A 59 -3.73 -2.52 11.24
N THR A 60 -5.03 -2.83 11.26
CA THR A 60 -6.08 -2.04 10.63
C THR A 60 -6.54 -0.88 11.52
N GLY A 61 -6.25 -0.96 12.83
CA GLY A 61 -6.56 0.08 13.81
C GLY A 61 -5.57 0.10 14.98
N ALA A 62 -5.48 1.24 15.65
CA ALA A 62 -4.67 1.41 16.85
C ALA A 62 -5.56 1.57 18.08
N VAL A 63 -5.24 0.90 19.19
CA VAL A 63 -5.98 1.02 20.45
C VAL A 63 -5.13 1.75 21.47
N ALA A 64 -5.64 2.86 21.99
CA ALA A 64 -4.98 3.66 23.01
C ALA A 64 -5.79 3.62 24.31
N ILE A 65 -5.22 3.00 25.33
CA ILE A 65 -5.76 3.03 26.69
C ILE A 65 -5.36 4.35 27.33
N PRO A 66 -6.30 5.19 27.81
CA PRO A 66 -5.96 6.43 28.49
C PRO A 66 -5.16 6.14 29.78
N THR A 67 -4.03 6.80 29.94
CA THR A 67 -3.15 6.70 31.11
C THR A 67 -2.68 8.08 31.56
N ALA A 68 -2.00 8.14 32.72
CA ALA A 68 -1.40 9.38 33.19
C ALA A 68 -0.37 9.91 32.19
N MET A 69 -0.38 11.23 31.99
CA MET A 69 0.62 11.94 31.17
C MET A 69 1.86 12.19 32.01
N VAL A 70 3.02 11.75 31.53
CA VAL A 70 4.32 11.89 32.21
C VAL A 70 5.29 12.70 31.35
N PRO A 71 6.16 13.52 31.95
CA PRO A 71 7.25 14.20 31.25
C PRO A 71 8.13 13.23 30.47
N VAL A 72 8.38 13.53 29.19
CA VAL A 72 9.29 12.78 28.32
C VAL A 72 10.33 13.73 27.73
N GLY A 73 11.60 13.45 28.03
CA GLY A 73 12.74 14.25 27.60
C GLY A 73 13.91 14.09 28.57
N PRO A 74 15.11 14.58 28.21
CA PRO A 74 16.22 14.67 29.16
C PRO A 74 15.77 15.51 30.37
N LYS A 75 16.10 15.04 31.58
CA LYS A 75 15.97 15.88 32.79
C LYS A 75 16.91 17.05 32.62
N VAL A 76 16.39 18.20 32.21
CA VAL A 76 17.17 19.44 32.17
C VAL A 76 17.00 20.09 33.53
N ASP A 77 18.06 20.13 34.32
CA ASP A 77 18.06 20.75 35.66
C ASP A 77 17.97 22.29 35.60
N SER A 78 17.91 22.88 34.41
CA SER A 78 17.75 24.31 34.16
C SER A 78 16.36 24.62 33.60
N GLY A 79 15.59 25.40 34.37
CA GLY A 79 14.25 25.83 34.03
C GLY A 79 14.15 26.57 32.69
N ALA A 80 13.00 26.41 32.04
CA ALA A 80 12.55 27.06 30.80
C ALA A 80 12.73 26.28 29.47
N GLY A 81 12.64 24.95 29.49
CA GLY A 81 12.27 24.16 28.30
C GLY A 81 10.81 23.69 28.38
N ALA A 82 10.06 23.77 27.27
CA ALA A 82 8.72 23.18 27.19
C ALA A 82 8.80 21.67 27.45
N VAL A 83 8.21 21.20 28.55
CA VAL A 83 8.19 19.78 28.92
C VAL A 83 7.20 19.07 28.01
N GLU A 84 7.70 18.21 27.11
CA GLU A 84 6.84 17.32 26.32
C GLU A 84 6.21 16.28 27.26
N LEU A 85 4.88 16.20 27.25
CA LEU A 85 4.15 15.18 28.01
C LEU A 85 3.77 14.03 27.08
N ALA A 86 3.95 12.80 27.54
CA ALA A 86 3.46 11.62 26.83
C ALA A 86 2.70 10.69 27.78
N PRO A 87 1.72 9.92 27.25
CA PRO A 87 1.04 8.91 28.03
C PRO A 87 2.02 7.85 28.54
N SER A 88 1.89 7.49 29.81
CA SER A 88 2.64 6.41 30.43
C SER A 88 2.23 5.06 29.83
N ALA A 89 3.21 4.19 29.60
CA ALA A 89 2.93 2.82 29.17
C ALA A 89 2.41 2.01 30.35
N LEU A 90 1.35 1.23 30.13
CA LEU A 90 0.89 0.23 31.08
C LEU A 90 1.80 -1.00 31.02
N ASN A 91 1.92 -1.68 32.16
CA ASN A 91 2.38 -3.07 32.16
C ASN A 91 1.50 -3.91 31.20
N LEU A 92 2.13 -4.86 30.51
CA LEU A 92 1.46 -5.68 29.50
C LEU A 92 0.20 -6.37 30.04
N SER A 93 0.28 -6.98 31.23
CA SER A 93 -0.86 -7.69 31.83
C SER A 93 -2.02 -6.76 32.19
N HIS A 94 -1.73 -5.52 32.59
CA HIS A 94 -2.76 -4.51 32.87
C HIS A 94 -3.45 -4.07 31.59
N ALA A 95 -2.70 -3.84 30.50
CA ALA A 95 -3.28 -3.50 29.21
C ALA A 95 -4.20 -4.62 28.69
N VAL A 96 -3.77 -5.88 28.81
CA VAL A 96 -4.58 -7.05 28.46
C VAL A 96 -5.85 -7.11 29.30
N THR A 97 -5.72 -6.94 30.63
CA THR A 97 -6.85 -7.01 31.56
C THR A 97 -7.91 -5.97 31.23
N VAL A 98 -7.52 -4.72 30.97
CA VAL A 98 -8.46 -3.63 30.62
C VAL A 98 -9.23 -3.97 29.34
N LEU A 99 -8.54 -4.48 28.31
CA LEU A 99 -9.19 -4.84 27.05
C LEU A 99 -10.11 -6.06 27.19
N CYS A 100 -9.68 -7.10 27.92
CA CYS A 100 -10.55 -8.24 28.22
C CYS A 100 -11.79 -7.84 29.00
N TYR A 101 -11.65 -6.92 29.96
CA TYR A 101 -12.78 -6.38 30.72
C TYR A 101 -13.76 -5.62 29.82
N GLU A 102 -13.29 -4.68 29.00
CA GLU A 102 -14.17 -3.91 28.09
C GLU A 102 -14.85 -4.84 27.05
N MET A 103 -14.15 -5.86 26.54
CA MET A 103 -14.76 -6.87 25.66
C MET A 103 -15.84 -7.69 26.35
N PHE A 104 -15.58 -8.16 27.57
CA PHE A 104 -16.58 -8.89 28.36
C PHE A 104 -17.79 -8.02 28.67
N TYR A 105 -17.56 -6.76 29.03
CA TYR A 105 -18.61 -5.80 29.34
C TYR A 105 -19.48 -5.51 28.11
N ALA A 106 -18.86 -5.21 26.95
CA ALA A 106 -19.58 -5.00 25.69
C ALA A 106 -20.40 -6.23 25.26
N ALA A 107 -19.84 -7.44 25.42
CA ALA A 107 -20.56 -8.68 25.11
C ALA A 107 -21.78 -8.91 26.02
N ASN A 108 -21.72 -8.46 27.27
CA ASN A 108 -22.84 -8.56 28.19
C ASN A 108 -23.91 -7.48 27.96
N GLU A 109 -23.51 -6.24 27.68
CA GLU A 109 -24.47 -5.19 27.29
C GLU A 109 -25.27 -5.65 26.05
N ASP A 110 -24.57 -6.17 25.03
CA ASP A 110 -25.22 -6.72 23.84
C ASP A 110 -26.19 -7.88 24.15
N MET A 111 -25.85 -8.77 25.11
CA MET A 111 -26.75 -9.85 25.54
C MET A 111 -27.99 -9.35 26.31
N GLU A 112 -27.92 -8.20 26.97
CA GLU A 112 -29.07 -7.58 27.61
C GLU A 112 -30.01 -6.94 26.57
N PHE A 113 -29.47 -6.35 25.50
CA PHE A 113 -30.25 -5.80 24.38
C PHE A 113 -30.84 -6.88 23.45
N ASP A 114 -30.12 -7.97 23.16
CA ASP A 114 -30.62 -9.06 22.29
C ASP A 114 -31.83 -9.81 22.90
N LYS A 115 -32.00 -9.77 24.23
CA LYS A 115 -33.19 -10.31 24.92
C LYS A 115 -34.47 -9.51 24.64
N GLU A 116 -34.35 -8.22 24.33
CA GLU A 116 -35.48 -7.36 23.98
C GLU A 116 -35.69 -7.24 22.45
N GLY A 117 -34.64 -7.46 21.65
CA GLY A 117 -34.62 -7.21 20.19
C GLY A 117 -34.71 -8.44 19.28
N ALA A 118 -35.06 -9.63 19.78
CA ALA A 118 -35.01 -10.91 19.05
C ALA A 118 -35.92 -11.05 17.80
N LEU A 119 -36.49 -9.97 17.29
CA LEU A 119 -37.45 -9.96 16.19
C LEU A 119 -37.06 -8.98 15.07
N GLU A 120 -35.82 -8.99 14.56
CA GLU A 120 -35.51 -8.49 13.20
C GLU A 120 -34.01 -8.66 12.87
N SER A 121 -33.66 -9.66 12.06
CA SER A 121 -32.59 -9.61 11.04
C SER A 121 -32.23 -10.99 10.48
N ALA A 122 -33.25 -11.75 10.07
CA ALA A 122 -33.01 -12.90 9.21
C ALA A 122 -32.84 -12.43 7.75
N GLY A 123 -31.68 -12.71 7.16
CA GLY A 123 -31.68 -13.09 5.74
C GLY A 123 -30.90 -12.25 4.72
N ARG A 124 -29.81 -11.57 5.06
CA ARG A 124 -28.82 -11.16 4.04
C ARG A 124 -27.50 -11.89 4.25
N LYS A 125 -27.21 -12.88 3.39
CA LYS A 125 -25.88 -13.49 3.31
C LYS A 125 -24.87 -12.39 2.99
N LYS A 126 -24.15 -11.89 4.00
CA LYS A 126 -23.03 -10.96 3.80
C LYS A 126 -21.98 -11.68 2.94
N LYS A 127 -21.45 -10.98 1.93
CA LYS A 127 -20.40 -11.53 1.07
C LYS A 127 -19.17 -11.81 1.94
N ALA A 128 -18.47 -12.91 1.66
CA ALA A 128 -17.22 -13.23 2.35
C ALA A 128 -16.21 -12.08 2.17
N THR A 129 -15.54 -11.70 3.25
CA THR A 129 -14.52 -10.65 3.26
C THR A 129 -13.15 -11.28 3.12
N LEU A 130 -12.23 -10.60 2.41
CA LEU A 130 -10.86 -11.07 2.22
C LEU A 130 -10.07 -10.94 3.54
N PRO A 131 -9.41 -12.02 4.03
CA PRO A 131 -8.56 -11.94 5.21
C PRO A 131 -7.23 -11.22 4.91
N LEU A 132 -6.50 -10.83 5.95
CA LEU A 132 -5.26 -10.04 5.86
C LEU A 132 -4.22 -10.66 4.91
N ALA A 133 -4.02 -11.97 4.94
CA ALA A 133 -3.10 -12.64 4.01
C ALA A 133 -3.54 -12.52 2.55
N GLY A 134 -4.85 -12.50 2.30
CA GLY A 134 -5.39 -12.23 0.96
C GLY A 134 -5.11 -10.79 0.54
N VAL A 135 -5.31 -9.82 1.44
CA VAL A 135 -5.00 -8.40 1.20
C VAL A 135 -3.50 -8.21 0.90
N GLN A 136 -2.62 -8.87 1.65
CA GLN A 136 -1.17 -8.85 1.42
C GLN A 136 -0.79 -9.40 0.05
N LYS A 137 -1.33 -10.57 -0.31
CA LYS A 137 -1.11 -11.16 -1.64
C LYS A 137 -1.60 -10.24 -2.76
N LEU A 138 -2.74 -9.58 -2.55
CA LEU A 138 -3.27 -8.63 -3.52
C LEU A 138 -2.36 -7.41 -3.66
N LYS A 139 -1.84 -6.87 -2.54
CA LYS A 139 -0.85 -5.79 -2.54
C LYS A 139 0.37 -6.16 -3.37
N GLU A 140 0.98 -7.31 -3.07
CA GLU A 140 2.16 -7.81 -3.78
C GLU A 140 1.90 -8.02 -5.26
N ALA A 141 0.73 -8.58 -5.61
CA ALA A 141 0.34 -8.80 -6.98
C ALA A 141 0.20 -7.46 -7.72
N ILE A 142 -0.54 -6.48 -7.18
CA ILE A 142 -0.74 -5.16 -7.78
C ILE A 142 0.61 -4.46 -8.01
N LEU A 143 1.49 -4.46 -7.00
CA LEU A 143 2.82 -3.87 -7.11
C LEU A 143 3.67 -4.59 -8.16
N GLY A 144 3.57 -5.93 -8.23
CA GLY A 144 4.24 -6.73 -9.25
C GLY A 144 3.77 -6.38 -10.67
N ALA A 145 2.46 -6.33 -10.91
CA ALA A 145 1.92 -5.94 -12.22
C ALA A 145 2.29 -4.51 -12.58
N ARG A 146 2.28 -3.60 -11.60
CA ARG A 146 2.68 -2.21 -11.82
C ARG A 146 4.14 -2.10 -12.26
N ARG A 147 5.06 -2.82 -11.62
CA ARG A 147 6.49 -2.85 -12.02
C ARG A 147 6.72 -3.31 -13.46
N GLU A 148 5.84 -4.15 -14.00
CA GLU A 148 5.91 -4.56 -15.41
C GLU A 148 5.40 -3.48 -16.38
N LEU A 149 4.62 -2.52 -15.89
CA LEU A 149 4.15 -1.36 -16.63
C LEU A 149 5.08 -0.15 -16.50
N ASP A 150 6.04 -0.16 -15.57
CA ASP A 150 7.03 0.91 -15.45
C ASP A 150 7.81 1.07 -16.75
N VAL A 151 8.05 2.32 -17.15
CA VAL A 151 8.69 2.65 -18.41
C VAL A 151 10.18 2.91 -18.19
N LEU A 152 11.03 2.42 -19.10
CA LEU A 152 12.47 2.69 -19.19
C LEU A 152 13.18 2.59 -17.83
N VAL A 153 13.04 1.44 -17.17
CA VAL A 153 13.63 1.18 -15.84
C VAL A 153 15.15 1.42 -15.89
N PRO A 154 15.75 2.17 -14.94
CA PRO A 154 17.17 2.46 -14.97
C PRO A 154 17.99 1.17 -14.94
N THR A 155 18.93 1.01 -15.86
CA THR A 155 19.83 -0.15 -15.93
C THR A 155 20.97 -0.07 -14.91
N VAL A 156 21.28 1.14 -14.41
CA VAL A 156 22.35 1.39 -13.43
C VAL A 156 21.85 2.37 -12.36
N GLY A 157 21.78 1.90 -11.10
CA GLY A 157 21.54 2.73 -9.92
C GLY A 157 20.15 3.37 -9.86
N VAL A 158 19.29 2.90 -8.95
CA VAL A 158 18.04 3.61 -8.63
C VAL A 158 18.41 4.86 -7.84
N THR A 159 17.93 6.02 -8.26
CA THR A 159 18.17 7.27 -7.53
C THR A 159 17.39 7.29 -6.21
N ASP A 160 17.86 8.03 -5.20
CA ASP A 160 17.15 8.19 -3.93
C ASP A 160 15.71 8.73 -4.12
N VAL A 161 15.52 9.56 -5.15
CA VAL A 161 14.21 10.11 -5.53
C VAL A 161 13.26 9.02 -6.05
N GLU A 162 13.74 8.13 -6.91
CA GLU A 162 12.94 7.01 -7.43
C GLU A 162 12.58 5.99 -6.35
N MET A 163 13.50 5.72 -5.42
CA MET A 163 13.19 4.89 -4.26
C MET A 163 12.12 5.53 -3.37
N ALA A 164 12.18 6.85 -3.17
CA ALA A 164 11.19 7.57 -2.38
C ALA A 164 9.79 7.56 -3.03
N ASP A 165 9.71 7.74 -4.35
CA ASP A 165 8.44 7.68 -5.09
C ASP A 165 7.85 6.26 -5.07
N ALA A 166 8.67 5.23 -5.31
CA ALA A 166 8.24 3.83 -5.21
C ALA A 166 7.72 3.47 -3.80
N ALA A 167 8.39 3.96 -2.75
CA ALA A 167 7.97 3.75 -1.36
C ALA A 167 6.67 4.50 -1.03
N LYS A 168 6.50 5.71 -1.57
CA LYS A 168 5.27 6.50 -1.40
C LYS A 168 4.08 5.80 -2.03
N ASP A 169 4.29 5.20 -3.19
CA ASP A 169 3.28 4.48 -3.93
C ASP A 169 2.90 3.15 -3.29
N GLU A 170 3.87 2.39 -2.79
CA GLU A 170 3.60 1.21 -1.97
C GLU A 170 2.71 1.57 -0.78
N ARG A 171 3.02 2.66 -0.07
CA ARG A 171 2.21 3.17 1.03
C ARG A 171 0.82 3.63 0.59
N ALA A 172 0.66 4.12 -0.63
CA ALA A 172 -0.65 4.50 -1.17
C ALA A 172 -1.51 3.26 -1.46
N VAL A 173 -0.95 2.24 -2.11
CA VAL A 173 -1.63 0.96 -2.36
C VAL A 173 -2.01 0.28 -1.05
N GLU A 174 -1.08 0.23 -0.09
CA GLU A 174 -1.34 -0.34 1.22
C GLU A 174 -2.50 0.38 1.92
N ARG A 175 -2.47 1.72 1.99
CA ARG A 175 -3.57 2.50 2.59
C ARG A 175 -4.91 2.25 1.90
N LEU A 176 -4.94 2.14 0.57
CA LEU A 176 -6.17 1.87 -0.17
C LEU A 176 -6.75 0.49 0.17
N LEU A 177 -5.89 -0.52 0.23
CA LEU A 177 -6.30 -1.90 0.51
C LEU A 177 -6.70 -2.11 1.98
N THR A 178 -6.18 -1.32 2.90
CA THR A 178 -6.53 -1.39 4.33
C THR A 178 -7.62 -0.41 4.75
N ALA A 179 -8.05 0.50 3.87
CA ALA A 179 -9.03 1.54 4.22
C ALA A 179 -10.43 0.94 4.48
N ASN A 180 -10.82 -0.09 3.73
CA ASN A 180 -12.13 -0.73 3.84
C ASN A 180 -12.02 -2.26 3.71
N PRO A 181 -12.89 -3.02 4.38
CA PRO A 181 -13.01 -4.45 4.15
C PRO A 181 -13.36 -4.75 2.69
N ILE A 182 -12.57 -5.61 2.04
CA ILE A 182 -12.75 -5.96 0.62
C ILE A 182 -13.50 -7.29 0.53
N PRO A 183 -14.70 -7.35 -0.10
CA PRO A 183 -15.35 -8.63 -0.39
C PRO A 183 -14.49 -9.51 -1.30
N THR A 184 -14.44 -10.82 -1.06
CA THR A 184 -13.62 -11.76 -1.84
C THR A 184 -13.90 -11.69 -3.33
N GLY A 185 -15.18 -11.60 -3.73
CA GLY A 185 -15.55 -11.49 -5.15
C GLY A 185 -15.08 -10.20 -5.82
N ASP A 186 -14.96 -9.10 -5.07
CA ASP A 186 -14.44 -7.84 -5.60
C ASP A 186 -12.91 -7.90 -5.70
N ALA A 187 -12.25 -8.56 -4.75
CA ALA A 187 -10.80 -8.83 -4.79
C ALA A 187 -10.40 -9.72 -5.97
N ASP A 188 -11.23 -10.71 -6.33
CA ASP A 188 -10.97 -11.60 -7.46
C ASP A 188 -10.84 -10.82 -8.78
N VAL A 189 -11.65 -9.77 -8.98
CA VAL A 189 -11.56 -8.91 -10.15
C VAL A 189 -10.20 -8.21 -10.22
N LEU A 190 -9.70 -7.71 -9.08
CA LEU A 190 -8.40 -7.06 -9.01
C LEU A 190 -7.27 -8.07 -9.29
N PHE A 191 -7.34 -9.27 -8.70
CA PHE A 191 -6.39 -10.35 -9.01
C PHE A 191 -6.38 -10.69 -10.49
N GLN A 192 -7.55 -10.79 -11.14
CA GLN A 192 -7.63 -11.09 -12.57
C GLN A 192 -6.97 -10.02 -13.43
N ILE A 193 -7.20 -8.74 -13.14
CA ILE A 193 -6.55 -7.62 -13.88
C ILE A 193 -5.03 -7.72 -13.73
N THR A 194 -4.56 -7.85 -12.50
CA THR A 194 -3.15 -7.97 -12.17
C THR A 194 -2.49 -9.17 -12.86
N GLN A 195 -3.15 -10.33 -12.82
CA GLN A 195 -2.66 -11.56 -13.46
C GLN A 195 -2.61 -11.44 -14.98
N ARG A 196 -3.59 -10.76 -15.61
CA ARG A 196 -3.59 -10.50 -17.06
C ARG A 196 -2.40 -9.62 -17.47
N VAL A 197 -2.10 -8.57 -16.71
CA VAL A 197 -0.91 -7.73 -16.96
C VAL A 197 0.38 -8.55 -16.86
N LEU A 198 0.51 -9.36 -15.80
CA LEU A 198 1.69 -10.23 -15.63
C LEU A 198 1.80 -11.31 -16.71
N ALA A 199 0.68 -11.88 -17.16
CA ALA A 199 0.66 -12.85 -18.25
C ALA A 199 1.08 -12.20 -19.57
N LEU A 200 0.61 -10.98 -19.85
CA LEU A 200 1.03 -10.21 -21.02
C LEU A 200 2.53 -9.92 -20.99
N ALA A 201 3.06 -9.45 -19.86
CA ALA A 201 4.50 -9.19 -19.68
C ALA A 201 5.36 -10.43 -19.97
N ARG A 202 4.91 -11.60 -19.51
CA ARG A 202 5.58 -12.88 -19.77
C ARG A 202 5.50 -13.29 -21.24
N ALA A 203 4.38 -13.03 -21.91
CA ALA A 203 4.21 -13.36 -23.33
C ALA A 203 5.07 -12.48 -24.25
N THR A 204 5.32 -11.22 -23.87
CA THR A 204 6.16 -10.28 -24.64
C THR A 204 7.66 -10.49 -24.42
N GLY A 205 8.07 -11.19 -23.35
CA GLY A 205 9.47 -11.50 -23.04
C GLY A 205 9.80 -13.00 -23.14
N ALA A 206 10.09 -13.47 -24.36
CA ALA A 206 10.72 -14.77 -24.72
C ALA A 206 10.28 -16.02 -23.91
N ALA A 207 9.40 -16.82 -24.52
CA ALA A 207 8.68 -17.97 -23.94
C ALA A 207 9.51 -19.06 -23.24
N ALA A 208 8.93 -19.62 -22.15
CA ALA A 208 9.01 -21.03 -21.80
C ALA A 208 7.60 -21.51 -21.37
N PRO A 209 7.24 -22.81 -21.58
CA PRO A 209 5.85 -23.26 -21.58
C PRO A 209 5.20 -23.19 -20.19
N LEU A 210 3.88 -23.01 -20.22
CA LEU A 210 2.99 -23.04 -19.07
C LEU A 210 3.02 -24.43 -18.41
N GLU A 211 3.50 -24.51 -17.16
CA GLU A 211 3.13 -25.63 -16.29
C GLU A 211 1.76 -25.33 -15.65
N PRO A 212 0.88 -26.33 -15.47
CA PRO A 212 -0.49 -26.13 -15.01
C PRO A 212 -0.55 -25.58 -13.58
N LEU A 213 -1.58 -24.78 -13.33
CA LEU A 213 -1.87 -24.12 -12.07
C LEU A 213 -2.34 -25.16 -11.03
N ASP A 214 -1.44 -25.80 -10.29
CA ASP A 214 -1.83 -26.54 -9.09
C ASP A 214 -0.92 -26.29 -7.89
N SER A 215 -1.59 -25.82 -6.82
CA SER A 215 -1.21 -25.84 -5.41
C SER A 215 0.07 -25.12 -4.95
N ALA A 216 -0.14 -24.24 -3.97
CA ALA A 216 0.77 -23.86 -2.88
C ALA A 216 2.23 -23.53 -3.23
N THR A 217 2.64 -22.33 -2.83
CA THR A 217 3.99 -21.76 -2.88
C THR A 217 4.44 -21.26 -4.26
N ARG A 218 4.65 -19.94 -4.34
CA ARG A 218 5.92 -19.34 -4.76
C ARG A 218 5.88 -17.83 -4.53
N GLY A 219 6.46 -17.43 -3.40
CA GLY A 219 7.28 -16.23 -3.38
C GLY A 219 8.64 -16.58 -3.98
N ALA A 220 9.08 -15.80 -4.95
CA ALA A 220 10.48 -15.56 -5.29
C ALA A 220 10.47 -14.51 -6.41
N GLY A 221 10.92 -13.30 -6.08
CA GLY A 221 11.16 -12.27 -7.07
C GLY A 221 12.10 -12.78 -8.16
N ARG A 222 11.72 -12.59 -9.42
CA ARG A 222 12.60 -12.81 -10.55
C ARG A 222 13.41 -11.54 -10.78
N ALA A 223 14.73 -11.69 -10.87
CA ALA A 223 15.67 -10.65 -11.27
C ALA A 223 15.32 -10.09 -12.67
N PRO A 224 15.66 -8.82 -12.96
CA PRO A 224 15.31 -8.17 -14.22
C PRO A 224 16.09 -8.82 -15.36
N GLY A 225 15.43 -9.70 -16.11
CA GLY A 225 15.94 -10.19 -17.39
C GLY A 225 15.73 -9.11 -18.45
N GLY A 226 16.78 -8.76 -19.19
CA GLY A 226 16.87 -7.63 -20.14
C GLY A 226 16.00 -7.72 -21.40
N GLY A 227 14.74 -8.12 -21.29
CA GLY A 227 13.69 -7.78 -22.25
C GLY A 227 13.04 -6.46 -21.82
N GLY A 228 12.75 -5.56 -22.77
CA GLY A 228 12.04 -4.31 -22.49
C GLY A 228 10.71 -4.53 -21.77
N ARG A 229 10.28 -3.54 -20.98
CA ARG A 229 8.99 -3.55 -20.29
C ARG A 229 7.84 -3.41 -21.28
N LEU A 230 6.62 -3.70 -20.81
CA LEU A 230 5.42 -3.73 -21.65
C LEU A 230 5.17 -2.43 -22.41
N LEU A 231 5.50 -1.28 -21.79
CA LEU A 231 5.22 0.03 -22.36
C LEU A 231 6.43 0.65 -23.08
N ASP A 232 7.63 0.09 -22.96
CA ASP A 232 8.86 0.71 -23.48
C ASP A 232 8.78 0.98 -24.99
N ALA A 233 8.44 -0.04 -25.78
CA ALA A 233 8.37 0.08 -27.23
C ALA A 233 7.31 1.10 -27.68
N VAL A 234 6.13 1.09 -27.05
CA VAL A 234 5.02 2.00 -27.38
C VAL A 234 5.39 3.44 -27.02
N VAL A 235 5.92 3.65 -25.81
CA VAL A 235 6.28 4.97 -25.31
C VAL A 235 7.41 5.57 -26.14
N CYS A 236 8.46 4.81 -26.45
CA CYS A 236 9.55 5.28 -27.31
C CYS A 236 9.06 5.64 -28.73
N ALA A 237 8.16 4.84 -29.32
CA ALA A 237 7.61 5.14 -30.63
C ALA A 237 6.79 6.46 -30.63
N TYR A 238 5.98 6.68 -29.60
CA TYR A 238 5.18 7.91 -29.48
C TYR A 238 6.03 9.13 -29.12
N ALA A 239 7.07 8.97 -28.29
CA ALA A 239 8.02 10.04 -28.02
C ALA A 239 8.79 10.47 -29.28
N ALA A 240 9.26 9.52 -30.10
CA ALA A 240 9.87 9.82 -31.38
C ALA A 240 8.92 10.58 -32.31
N ARG A 241 7.66 10.14 -32.41
CA ARG A 241 6.63 10.81 -33.21
C ARG A 241 6.36 12.24 -32.71
N MET A 242 6.29 12.46 -31.40
CA MET A 242 6.13 13.78 -30.81
C MET A 242 7.24 14.74 -31.24
N LEU A 243 8.50 14.30 -31.14
CA LEU A 243 9.67 15.08 -31.54
C LEU A 243 9.66 15.40 -33.04
N GLN A 244 9.28 14.43 -33.89
CA GLN A 244 9.13 14.63 -35.33
C GLN A 244 8.03 15.64 -35.68
N MET A 245 6.87 15.57 -35.03
CA MET A 245 5.78 16.52 -35.25
C MET A 245 6.18 17.95 -34.86
N ARG A 246 6.97 18.09 -33.79
CA ARG A 246 7.50 19.39 -33.35
C ARG A 246 8.52 19.94 -34.35
N ALA A 247 9.42 19.11 -34.85
CA ALA A 247 10.39 19.49 -35.89
C ALA A 247 9.70 19.96 -37.19
N ALA A 248 8.51 19.43 -37.51
CA ALA A 248 7.76 19.79 -38.72
C ALA A 248 6.94 21.10 -38.63
N GLN A 249 6.69 21.64 -37.41
CA GLN A 249 5.83 22.83 -37.19
C GLN A 249 6.57 24.19 -37.15
N GLN A 250 7.89 24.19 -37.42
CA GLN A 250 8.82 25.32 -37.73
C GLN A 250 9.53 26.12 -36.61
N ASP A 251 10.77 26.50 -36.99
CA ASP A 251 11.80 27.47 -36.53
C ASP A 251 12.48 27.37 -35.15
N GLU A 252 13.78 27.02 -35.18
CA GLU A 252 14.84 27.50 -34.27
C GLU A 252 14.72 27.23 -32.76
N CYS A 253 14.23 26.07 -32.35
CA CYS A 253 14.51 25.59 -31.00
C CYS A 253 14.92 24.12 -31.00
N ASP A 254 16.24 23.90 -30.89
CA ASP A 254 16.86 22.60 -30.56
C ASP A 254 16.50 22.10 -29.14
N ASP A 255 15.67 22.85 -28.41
CA ASP A 255 15.32 22.53 -27.03
C ASP A 255 14.37 21.32 -26.95
N LEU A 256 14.79 20.33 -26.16
CA LEU A 256 13.98 19.18 -25.77
C LEU A 256 12.65 19.63 -25.13
N PRO A 257 11.53 18.93 -25.38
CA PRO A 257 10.24 19.30 -24.82
C PRO A 257 10.27 19.21 -23.30
N THR A 258 9.55 20.13 -22.66
CA THR A 258 9.51 20.19 -21.19
C THR A 258 8.73 19.00 -20.61
N VAL A 259 8.97 18.68 -19.34
CA VAL A 259 8.24 17.62 -18.63
C VAL A 259 6.71 17.81 -18.67
N PRO A 260 6.16 19.03 -18.44
CA PRO A 260 4.71 19.27 -18.55
C PRO A 260 4.15 19.02 -19.96
N GLU A 261 4.84 19.48 -21.01
CA GLU A 261 4.42 19.29 -22.41
C GLU A 261 4.36 17.81 -22.76
N THR A 262 5.44 17.08 -22.46
CA THR A 262 5.54 15.64 -22.72
C THR A 262 4.45 14.87 -21.96
N ARG A 263 4.15 15.27 -20.72
CA ARG A 263 3.06 14.65 -19.94
C ARG A 263 1.70 14.83 -20.60
N ASN A 264 1.40 16.04 -21.05
CA ASN A 264 0.10 16.35 -21.67
C ASN A 264 -0.06 15.57 -22.97
N PHE A 265 1.01 15.49 -23.78
CA PHE A 265 1.02 14.67 -24.99
C PHE A 265 0.68 13.20 -24.71
N PHE A 266 1.36 12.56 -23.75
CA PHE A 266 1.07 11.16 -23.40
C PHE A 266 -0.33 10.94 -22.83
N ARG A 267 -0.86 11.93 -22.10
CA ARG A 267 -2.23 11.89 -21.59
C ARG A 267 -3.25 12.00 -22.73
N GLU A 268 -3.04 12.88 -23.70
CA GLU A 268 -3.96 13.10 -24.81
C GLU A 268 -3.92 11.96 -25.84
N GLU A 269 -2.73 11.50 -26.22
CA GLU A 269 -2.54 10.49 -27.28
C GLU A 269 -2.66 9.05 -26.78
N LEU A 270 -2.20 8.75 -25.56
CA LEU A 270 -2.17 7.39 -25.02
C LEU A 270 -3.05 7.20 -23.78
N GLY A 271 -3.62 8.28 -23.20
CA GLY A 271 -4.33 8.19 -21.92
C GLY A 271 -3.42 7.82 -20.74
N LEU A 272 -2.10 7.88 -20.90
CA LEU A 272 -1.14 7.46 -19.89
C LEU A 272 -0.78 8.61 -18.96
N SER A 273 -0.86 8.36 -17.65
CA SER A 273 -0.39 9.30 -16.63
C SER A 273 1.00 8.90 -16.14
N LEU A 274 2.02 9.50 -16.74
CA LEU A 274 3.42 9.26 -16.37
C LEU A 274 3.91 10.24 -15.30
N THR A 275 4.71 9.71 -14.37
CA THR A 275 5.41 10.47 -13.33
C THR A 275 6.46 11.39 -13.95
N SER A 276 6.90 12.41 -13.19
CA SER A 276 8.00 13.29 -13.63
C SER A 276 9.29 12.52 -13.88
N ALA A 277 9.57 11.46 -13.10
CA ALA A 277 10.76 10.64 -13.26
C ALA A 277 10.71 9.81 -14.55
N GLU A 278 9.57 9.17 -14.86
CA GLU A 278 9.39 8.44 -16.12
C GLU A 278 9.54 9.35 -17.34
N ILE A 279 8.96 10.55 -17.29
CA ILE A 279 9.07 11.51 -18.39
C ILE A 279 10.53 11.95 -18.62
N ARG A 280 11.28 12.23 -17.55
CA ARG A 280 12.71 12.56 -17.69
C ARG A 280 13.49 11.44 -18.35
N ARG A 281 13.25 10.18 -17.94
CA ARG A 281 13.90 9.00 -18.54
C ARG A 281 13.59 8.86 -20.03
N ILE A 282 12.35 9.15 -20.43
CA ILE A 282 11.96 9.17 -21.86
C ILE A 282 12.76 10.24 -22.62
N LEU A 283 12.84 11.46 -22.08
CA LEU A 283 13.58 12.56 -22.71
C LEU A 283 15.09 12.27 -22.79
N GLU A 284 15.69 11.76 -21.71
CA GLU A 284 17.10 11.37 -21.65
C GLU A 284 17.42 10.25 -22.65
N HIS A 285 16.55 9.23 -22.75
CA HIS A 285 16.71 8.14 -23.71
C HIS A 285 16.75 8.65 -25.16
N HIS A 286 15.89 9.61 -25.51
CA HIS A 286 15.88 10.21 -26.84
C HIS A 286 17.03 11.20 -27.08
N ALA A 287 17.44 11.96 -26.07
CA ALA A 287 18.62 12.82 -26.16
C ALA A 287 19.91 12.01 -26.38
N ALA A 288 20.06 10.88 -25.70
CA ALA A 288 21.18 9.96 -25.88
C ALA A 288 21.18 9.32 -27.28
N ALA A 289 20.01 8.93 -27.80
CA ALA A 289 19.88 8.39 -29.15
C ALA A 289 20.28 9.41 -30.23
N ALA A 290 19.85 10.67 -30.10
CA ALA A 290 20.23 11.75 -31.02
C ALA A 290 21.73 12.06 -30.99
N GLY A 291 22.35 12.06 -29.80
CA GLY A 291 23.80 12.25 -29.65
C GLY A 291 24.65 11.10 -30.22
N ALA A 292 24.13 9.87 -30.23
CA ALA A 292 24.81 8.71 -30.81
C ALA A 292 24.79 8.74 -32.35
N GLU A 293 23.71 9.20 -32.98
CA GLU A 293 23.63 9.35 -34.44
C GLU A 293 24.52 10.48 -34.97
N GLY A 294 24.71 11.55 -34.21
CA GLY A 294 25.60 12.67 -34.59
C GLY A 294 27.10 12.34 -34.53
N ASN A 295 27.50 11.26 -33.85
CA ASN A 295 28.90 10.84 -33.71
C ASN A 295 29.28 9.67 -34.64
N ALA A 296 28.31 9.20 -35.46
CA ALA A 296 28.47 8.09 -36.41
C ALA A 296 28.46 8.55 -37.89
N ASN A 297 28.32 9.86 -38.14
CA ASN A 297 28.48 10.53 -39.43
C ASN A 297 29.80 11.32 -39.47
#